data_AF-A0A2M8EYT9-F1
#
_entry.id   AF-A0A2M8EYT9-F1
#
_cell.length_a   1.000
_cell.length_b   1.000
_cell.length_c   1.000
_cell.angle_alpha   90.00
_cell.angle_beta   90.00
_cell.angle_gamma   90.00
#
_symmetry.space_group_name_H-M   'P 1'
#
loop_
_entity.id
_entity.type
_entity.pdbx_description
1 polymer ?
#
loop_
_entity_poly.entity_id
_entity_poly.type
_entity_poly.pdbx_seq_one_letter_code
_entity_poly.pdbx_strand_id
1 'polypeptide(L)'
;LISVNHLEGHLYSPFVQNSRGNPKIDFKFPYLGLIISGGHTEFVIFKNHLEYEVIGSTLDDAAGEALDKTAKLLGLGYPGGPVIERLAKEAGNKDFHNFPRPMLKSNDLNFSFSGLKTSFYYFLRPCVIPSDGAKATESRNLDIRQLASSFQEAVFDTLIKKTERAIKQTEIKRLIVGGGVIANLYLRKLFRDLVKRHNGSVLFPSYKYLTGDNAAMIGVVAGFKAEKGLFVKNIDGLDRIPRFNIS
;
A
#
# COMPACT_ATOMS: atom_id res chain seq x y z
N LEU A 1 -22.95 14.78 -14.67
CA LEU A 1 -21.98 13.67 -14.50
C LEU A 1 -20.71 14.22 -13.85
N ILE A 2 -20.08 13.46 -12.96
CA ILE A 2 -18.78 13.82 -12.34
C ILE A 2 -17.81 12.67 -12.57
N SER A 3 -16.65 12.98 -13.14
CA SER A 3 -15.55 12.03 -13.30
C SER A 3 -14.60 12.11 -12.11
N VAL A 4 -14.20 10.94 -11.59
CA VAL A 4 -13.39 10.83 -10.38
C VAL A 4 -12.18 9.95 -10.67
N ASN A 5 -11.00 10.40 -10.26
CA ASN A 5 -9.81 9.55 -10.25
C ASN A 5 -9.93 8.57 -9.06
N HIS A 6 -9.75 7.27 -9.30
CA HIS A 6 -9.89 6.26 -8.26
C HIS A 6 -8.91 6.44 -7.09
N LEU A 7 -7.74 7.03 -7.34
CA LEU A 7 -6.73 7.35 -6.33
C LEU A 7 -7.20 8.42 -5.35
N GLU A 8 -7.97 9.41 -5.82
CA GLU A 8 -8.62 10.38 -4.93
C GLU A 8 -9.52 9.63 -3.93
N GLY A 9 -10.24 8.63 -4.42
CA GLY A 9 -11.09 7.76 -3.59
C GLY A 9 -10.31 7.15 -2.42
N HIS A 10 -9.12 6.61 -2.65
CA HIS A 10 -8.32 6.04 -1.57
C HIS A 10 -7.90 7.08 -0.51
N LEU A 11 -7.60 8.32 -0.89
CA LEU A 11 -7.29 9.40 0.08
C LEU A 11 -8.52 9.81 0.90
N TYR A 12 -9.71 9.78 0.30
CA TYR A 12 -10.96 10.09 0.99
C TYR A 12 -11.59 8.91 1.73
N SER A 13 -11.16 7.68 1.46
CA SER A 13 -11.72 6.46 2.06
C SER A 13 -11.76 6.44 3.59
N PRO A 14 -10.81 7.04 4.35
CA PRO A 14 -10.92 7.15 5.81
C PRO A 14 -12.06 8.04 6.31
N PHE A 15 -12.59 8.91 5.46
CA PHE A 15 -13.66 9.87 5.81
C PHE A 15 -15.05 9.40 5.38
N VAL A 16 -15.15 8.23 4.76
CA VAL A 16 -16.46 7.68 4.34
C VAL A 16 -17.31 7.40 5.57
N GLN A 17 -18.51 7.97 5.57
CA GLN A 17 -19.51 7.79 6.62
C GLN A 17 -20.54 6.74 6.19
N ASN A 18 -21.05 5.99 7.16
CA ASN A 18 -22.24 5.17 6.97
C ASN A 18 -23.52 6.03 6.93
N SER A 19 -24.68 5.41 6.69
CA SER A 19 -25.98 6.10 6.62
C SER A 19 -26.38 6.85 7.89
N ARG A 20 -25.71 6.61 9.02
CA ARG A 20 -25.91 7.31 10.30
C ARG A 20 -24.90 8.45 10.52
N GLY A 21 -24.10 8.79 9.52
CA GLY A 21 -23.06 9.83 9.62
C GLY A 21 -21.81 9.41 10.40
N ASN A 22 -21.58 8.11 10.58
CA ASN A 22 -20.46 7.60 11.38
C ASN A 22 -19.36 6.92 10.52
N PRO A 23 -18.06 7.08 10.87
CA PRO A 23 -17.56 8.00 11.89
C PRO A 23 -17.51 9.44 11.37
N LYS A 24 -17.84 10.39 12.23
CA LYS A 24 -17.65 11.81 11.93
C LYS A 24 -16.19 12.19 12.20
N ILE A 25 -15.43 12.46 11.14
CA ILE A 25 -14.03 12.87 11.21
C ILE A 25 -13.90 14.21 10.49
N ASP A 26 -13.45 15.24 11.20
CA ASP A 26 -13.19 16.54 10.59
C ASP A 26 -11.87 16.52 9.81
N PHE A 27 -11.87 17.20 8.65
CA PHE A 27 -10.66 17.38 7.85
C PHE A 27 -9.71 18.39 8.54
N LYS A 28 -8.44 18.01 8.64
CA LYS A 28 -7.35 18.76 9.30
C LYS A 28 -6.12 18.77 8.40
N PHE A 29 -6.24 19.47 7.28
CA PHE A 29 -5.17 19.63 6.30
C PHE A 29 -3.92 20.34 6.88
N PRO A 30 -2.73 20.16 6.28
CA PRO A 30 -2.43 19.18 5.24
C PRO A 30 -2.29 17.76 5.81
N TYR A 31 -2.40 16.77 4.93
CA TYR A 31 -2.08 15.38 5.24
C TYR A 31 -0.97 14.86 4.34
N LEU A 32 -0.15 13.98 4.89
CA LEU A 32 0.71 13.08 4.11
C LEU A 32 -0.13 11.85 3.78
N GLY A 33 -0.54 11.72 2.52
CA GLY A 33 -1.24 10.57 1.98
C GLY A 33 -0.26 9.49 1.54
N LEU A 34 -0.59 8.23 1.86
CA LEU A 34 0.06 7.04 1.33
C LEU A 34 -1.02 6.13 0.76
N ILE A 35 -1.00 5.91 -0.55
CA ILE A 35 -1.89 4.94 -1.21
C ILE A 35 -1.10 3.67 -1.46
N ILE A 36 -1.54 2.56 -0.89
CA ILE A 36 -0.93 1.23 -1.02
C ILE A 36 -2.00 0.20 -1.42
N SER A 37 -2.29 0.15 -2.73
CA SER A 37 -3.24 -0.79 -3.32
C SER A 37 -2.51 -1.95 -4.02
N GLY A 38 -3.26 -2.81 -4.71
CA GLY A 38 -2.69 -3.87 -5.54
C GLY A 38 -1.79 -3.30 -6.64
N GLY A 39 -2.17 -2.17 -7.25
CA GLY A 39 -1.46 -1.58 -8.40
C GLY A 39 -0.79 -0.23 -8.14
N HIS A 40 -0.92 0.34 -6.94
CA HIS A 40 -0.39 1.67 -6.64
C HIS A 40 0.35 1.67 -5.31
N THR A 41 1.47 2.38 -5.26
CA THR A 41 2.23 2.66 -4.04
C THR A 41 2.81 4.06 -4.21
N GLU A 42 2.14 5.07 -3.64
CA GLU A 42 2.45 6.49 -3.88
C GLU A 42 2.27 7.34 -2.62
N PHE A 43 3.15 8.35 -2.49
CA PHE A 43 3.03 9.42 -1.52
C PHE A 43 2.42 10.65 -2.18
N VAL A 44 1.43 11.22 -1.51
CA VAL A 44 0.69 12.40 -1.96
C VAL A 44 0.60 13.40 -0.82
N ILE A 45 1.00 14.64 -1.01
CA ILE A 45 0.63 15.73 -0.11
C ILE A 45 -0.81 16.12 -0.44
N PHE A 46 -1.73 15.85 0.48
CA PHE A 46 -3.13 16.26 0.37
C PHE A 46 -3.28 17.62 1.07
N LYS A 47 -3.17 18.69 0.29
CA LYS A 47 -3.05 20.08 0.78
C LYS A 47 -4.37 20.67 1.22
N ASN A 48 -5.43 20.38 0.46
CA ASN A 48 -6.81 20.77 0.71
C ASN A 48 -7.71 19.86 -0.12
N HIS A 49 -9.04 19.97 0.01
CA HIS A 49 -9.97 19.23 -0.82
C HIS A 49 -9.66 19.38 -2.31
N LEU A 50 -9.44 18.24 -2.98
CA LEU A 50 -9.12 18.16 -4.41
C LEU A 50 -7.81 18.84 -4.81
N GLU A 51 -6.90 19.09 -3.86
CA GLU A 51 -5.58 19.67 -4.09
C GLU A 51 -4.49 18.70 -3.61
N TYR A 52 -3.76 18.15 -4.58
CA TYR A 52 -2.81 17.06 -4.40
C TYR A 52 -1.44 17.40 -4.98
N GLU A 53 -0.38 16.85 -4.38
CA GLU A 53 0.96 16.85 -4.96
C GLU A 53 1.60 15.48 -4.76
N VAL A 54 1.89 14.76 -5.83
CA VAL A 54 2.60 13.48 -5.76
C VAL A 54 4.08 13.74 -5.51
N ILE A 55 4.62 13.21 -4.41
CA ILE A 55 6.03 13.41 -4.00
C ILE A 55 6.87 12.13 -4.10
N GLY A 56 6.24 11.00 -4.44
CA GLY A 56 6.91 9.73 -4.67
C GLY A 56 5.95 8.66 -5.14
N SER A 57 6.40 7.77 -6.03
CA SER A 57 5.59 6.67 -6.56
C SER A 57 6.42 5.40 -6.76
N THR A 58 5.76 4.28 -7.02
CA THR A 58 6.47 3.07 -7.42
C THR A 58 7.01 3.22 -8.84
N LEU A 59 8.26 2.83 -9.04
CA LEU A 59 8.92 2.79 -10.34
C LEU A 59 8.66 1.46 -11.07
N ASP A 60 8.18 0.44 -10.35
CA ASP A 60 7.90 -0.89 -10.89
C ASP A 60 6.68 -1.56 -10.22
N ASP A 61 6.84 -2.74 -9.61
CA ASP A 61 5.79 -3.46 -8.90
C ASP A 61 5.33 -2.63 -7.69
N ALA A 62 4.02 -2.49 -7.49
CA ALA A 62 3.46 -1.94 -6.26
C ALA A 62 3.65 -2.90 -5.06
N ALA A 63 3.52 -2.40 -3.83
CA ALA A 63 3.64 -3.22 -2.63
C ALA A 63 2.61 -4.37 -2.60
N GLY A 64 1.35 -4.09 -2.97
CA GLY A 64 0.31 -5.10 -3.05
C GLY A 64 0.60 -6.16 -4.10
N GLU A 65 1.01 -5.75 -5.30
CA GLU A 65 1.43 -6.64 -6.38
C GLU A 65 2.61 -7.53 -5.98
N ALA A 66 3.59 -6.99 -5.27
CA ALA A 66 4.73 -7.76 -4.78
C ALA A 66 4.29 -8.85 -3.78
N LEU A 67 3.38 -8.54 -2.85
CA LEU A 67 2.82 -9.52 -1.91
C LEU A 67 2.01 -10.61 -2.65
N ASP A 68 1.19 -10.21 -3.62
CA ASP A 68 0.37 -11.15 -4.40
C ASP A 68 1.23 -12.07 -5.27
N LYS A 69 2.25 -11.53 -5.95
CA LYS A 69 3.20 -12.32 -6.74
C LYS A 69 4.00 -13.28 -5.86
N THR A 70 4.40 -12.88 -4.67
CA THR A 70 5.09 -13.76 -3.73
C THR A 70 4.20 -14.90 -3.23
N ALA A 71 2.93 -14.64 -2.92
CA ALA A 71 1.99 -15.71 -2.59
C ALA A 71 1.87 -16.71 -3.75
N LYS A 72 1.83 -16.23 -5.00
CA LYS A 72 1.83 -17.09 -6.19
C LYS A 72 3.11 -17.92 -6.32
N LEU A 73 4.29 -17.33 -6.07
CA LEU A 73 5.58 -18.05 -6.07
C LEU A 73 5.64 -19.16 -5.00
N LEU A 74 4.96 -18.97 -3.88
CA LEU A 74 4.82 -19.96 -2.81
C LEU A 74 3.69 -20.99 -3.06
N GLY A 75 3.00 -20.92 -4.21
CA GLY A 75 1.88 -21.82 -4.52
C GLY A 75 0.59 -21.56 -3.72
N LEU A 76 0.43 -20.35 -3.15
CA LEU A 76 -0.64 -20.03 -2.20
C LEU A 76 -1.91 -19.42 -2.84
N GLY A 77 -1.93 -19.23 -4.16
CA GLY A 77 -3.07 -18.68 -4.90
C GLY A 77 -3.21 -17.15 -4.84
N TYR A 78 -4.41 -16.65 -5.13
CA TYR A 78 -4.77 -15.23 -5.19
C TYR A 78 -6.17 -15.00 -4.57
N PRO A 79 -6.43 -13.89 -3.83
CA PRO A 79 -5.50 -12.81 -3.47
C PRO A 79 -4.46 -13.24 -2.44
N GLY A 80 -3.21 -12.80 -2.63
CA GLY A 80 -2.05 -13.27 -1.86
C GLY A 80 -1.85 -12.54 -0.54
N GLY A 81 -2.14 -11.23 -0.49
CA GLY A 81 -1.99 -10.41 0.72
C GLY A 81 -2.56 -11.03 2.00
N PRO A 82 -3.85 -11.46 2.04
CA PRO A 82 -4.45 -12.08 3.23
C PRO A 82 -3.79 -13.40 3.63
N VAL A 83 -3.30 -14.19 2.66
CA VAL A 83 -2.64 -15.47 2.95
C VAL A 83 -1.26 -15.23 3.54
N ILE A 84 -0.50 -14.29 2.98
CA ILE A 84 0.80 -13.86 3.53
C ILE A 84 0.62 -13.32 4.96
N GLU A 85 -0.39 -12.48 5.21
CA GLU A 85 -0.66 -11.96 6.57
C GLU A 85 -0.90 -13.08 7.58
N ARG A 86 -1.71 -14.09 7.23
CA ARG A 86 -1.98 -15.23 8.10
C ARG A 86 -0.70 -16.00 8.42
N LEU A 87 0.08 -16.36 7.40
CA LEU A 87 1.32 -17.13 7.56
C LEU A 87 2.38 -16.33 8.33
N ALA A 88 2.52 -15.04 8.03
CA ALA A 88 3.43 -14.15 8.73
C ALA A 88 3.06 -14.04 10.22
N LYS A 89 1.77 -13.95 10.54
CA LYS A 89 1.26 -13.94 11.93
C LYS A 89 1.56 -15.24 12.66
N GLU A 90 1.39 -16.40 12.01
CA GLU A 90 1.74 -17.71 12.59
C GLU A 90 3.24 -17.84 12.90
N ALA A 91 4.10 -17.23 12.09
CA ALA A 91 5.54 -17.11 12.36
C ALA A 91 5.92 -15.97 13.32
N GLY A 92 4.94 -15.19 13.80
CA GLY A 92 5.15 -14.11 14.76
C GLY A 92 5.57 -12.76 14.18
N ASN A 93 5.38 -12.52 12.87
CA ASN A 93 5.80 -11.32 12.12
C ASN A 93 7.27 -10.97 12.38
N LYS A 94 8.15 -11.94 12.12
CA LYS A 94 9.59 -11.83 12.32
C LYS A 94 10.31 -12.00 11.00
N ASP A 95 11.45 -11.34 10.88
CA ASP A 95 12.35 -11.56 9.76
C ASP A 95 13.40 -12.63 10.10
N PHE A 96 13.32 -13.76 9.40
CA PHE A 96 14.22 -14.91 9.50
C PHE A 96 15.30 -14.94 8.42
N HIS A 97 15.04 -14.32 7.26
CA HIS A 97 15.84 -14.47 6.04
C HIS A 97 16.50 -13.17 5.55
N ASN A 98 16.17 -12.02 6.12
CA ASN A 98 16.82 -10.73 5.82
C ASN A 98 16.80 -10.36 4.32
N PHE A 99 15.64 -10.51 3.66
CA PHE A 99 15.48 -10.07 2.28
C PHE A 99 15.78 -8.57 2.11
N PRO A 100 16.24 -8.14 0.91
CA PRO A 100 16.64 -6.75 0.70
C PRO A 100 15.46 -5.79 0.93
N ARG A 101 15.74 -4.62 1.51
CA ARG A 101 14.77 -3.52 1.61
C ARG A 101 15.04 -2.53 0.48
N PRO A 102 14.23 -2.53 -0.59
CA PRO A 102 14.55 -1.75 -1.78
C PRO A 102 14.58 -0.25 -1.53
N MET A 103 15.44 0.44 -2.28
CA MET A 103 15.51 1.91 -2.36
C MET A 103 15.67 2.67 -1.03
N LEU A 104 15.97 2.00 0.09
CA LEU A 104 16.18 2.68 1.37
C LEU A 104 17.37 3.63 1.36
N LYS A 105 18.38 3.37 0.52
CA LYS A 105 19.56 4.24 0.34
C LYS A 105 19.30 5.42 -0.60
N SER A 106 18.24 5.39 -1.40
CA SER A 106 17.89 6.54 -2.24
C SER A 106 17.41 7.70 -1.37
N ASN A 107 17.66 8.95 -1.75
CA ASN A 107 17.17 10.13 -1.05
C ASN A 107 15.73 10.51 -1.45
N ASP A 108 15.21 9.92 -2.53
CA ASP A 108 13.83 10.12 -2.97
C ASP A 108 12.80 9.38 -2.08
N LEU A 109 11.53 9.63 -2.37
CA LEU A 109 10.37 8.95 -1.79
C LEU A 109 9.75 7.90 -2.72
N ASN A 110 10.47 7.52 -3.78
CA ASN A 110 10.02 6.49 -4.71
C ASN A 110 10.17 5.09 -4.11
N PHE A 111 9.39 4.16 -4.67
CA PHE A 111 9.38 2.74 -4.31
C PHE A 111 9.79 1.86 -5.50
N SER A 112 10.28 0.66 -5.20
CA SER A 112 10.53 -0.40 -6.17
C SER A 112 10.48 -1.71 -5.41
N PHE A 113 9.69 -2.67 -5.84
CA PHE A 113 9.58 -3.99 -5.20
C PHE A 113 9.96 -5.13 -6.13
N SER A 114 10.21 -4.86 -7.42
CA SER A 114 10.60 -5.88 -8.40
C SER A 114 11.92 -6.58 -8.04
N GLY A 115 12.90 -5.85 -7.52
CA GLY A 115 14.19 -6.39 -7.06
C GLY A 115 14.07 -7.30 -5.85
N LEU A 116 13.20 -6.94 -4.89
CA LEU A 116 12.88 -7.78 -3.73
C LEU A 116 12.22 -9.10 -4.16
N LYS A 117 11.21 -9.03 -5.05
CA LYS A 117 10.59 -10.21 -5.64
C LYS A 117 11.61 -11.10 -6.35
N THR A 118 12.50 -10.50 -7.13
CA THR A 118 13.54 -11.24 -7.87
C THR A 118 14.51 -11.94 -6.92
N SER A 119 14.95 -11.24 -5.86
CA SER A 119 15.77 -11.83 -4.80
C SER A 119 15.07 -13.00 -4.11
N PHE A 120 13.76 -12.88 -3.87
CA PHE A 120 12.96 -13.94 -3.26
C PHE A 120 12.82 -15.16 -4.17
N TYR A 121 12.56 -14.94 -5.46
CA TYR A 121 12.52 -16.02 -6.46
C TYR A 121 13.83 -16.80 -6.52
N TYR A 122 14.98 -16.11 -6.58
CA TYR A 122 16.28 -16.77 -6.60
C TYR A 122 16.62 -17.48 -5.29
N PHE A 123 16.10 -17.00 -4.15
CA PHE A 123 16.21 -17.72 -2.88
C PHE A 123 15.44 -19.05 -2.90
N LEU A 124 14.25 -19.07 -3.50
CA LEU A 124 13.42 -20.28 -3.58
C LEU A 124 13.90 -21.29 -4.63
N ARG A 125 14.45 -20.82 -5.77
CA ARG A 125 14.77 -21.67 -6.93
C ARG A 125 15.62 -22.92 -6.59
N PRO A 126 16.71 -22.84 -5.81
CA PRO A 126 17.51 -24.02 -5.44
C PRO A 126 16.75 -25.02 -4.55
N CYS A 127 15.65 -24.61 -3.93
CA CYS A 127 14.88 -25.43 -2.99
C CYS A 127 13.69 -26.13 -3.66
N VAL A 128 13.32 -25.73 -4.88
CA VAL A 128 12.12 -26.21 -5.61
C VAL A 128 12.48 -26.94 -6.90
N ILE A 129 13.64 -26.68 -7.50
CA ILE A 129 14.09 -27.31 -8.75
C ILE A 129 15.47 -27.95 -8.51
N PRO A 130 15.59 -29.29 -8.47
CA PRO A 130 16.89 -29.94 -8.54
C PRO A 130 17.51 -29.62 -9.90
N SER A 131 18.71 -29.04 -9.90
CA SER A 131 19.51 -28.91 -11.12
C SER A 131 19.84 -30.32 -11.62
N ASP A 132 19.64 -30.60 -12.91
CA ASP A 132 19.93 -31.88 -13.55
C ASP A 132 21.29 -32.43 -13.10
N GLY A 133 21.28 -33.52 -12.34
CA GLY A 133 22.47 -34.26 -11.91
C GLY A 133 23.05 -33.89 -10.54
N ALA A 134 22.58 -32.83 -9.87
CA ALA A 134 22.97 -32.59 -8.47
C ALA A 134 22.03 -33.37 -7.55
N LYS A 135 22.56 -34.32 -6.76
CA LYS A 135 21.85 -34.88 -5.60
C LYS A 135 21.22 -33.71 -4.85
N ALA A 136 19.93 -33.80 -4.52
CA ALA A 136 19.24 -32.83 -3.69
C ALA A 136 20.08 -32.60 -2.43
N THR A 137 20.88 -31.53 -2.44
CA THR A 137 21.67 -31.12 -1.29
C THR A 137 20.66 -30.79 -0.23
N GLU A 138 20.67 -31.56 0.87
CA GLU A 138 19.82 -31.46 2.05
C GLU A 138 18.64 -30.52 1.85
N SER A 139 17.44 -31.07 1.59
CA SER A 139 16.21 -30.30 1.51
C SER A 139 16.20 -29.30 2.67
N ARG A 140 16.49 -28.03 2.38
CA ARG A 140 16.28 -26.98 3.37
C ARG A 140 14.80 -27.08 3.67
N ASN A 141 14.47 -27.57 4.86
CA ASN A 141 13.11 -27.54 5.38
C ASN A 141 12.75 -26.06 5.57
N LEU A 142 12.40 -25.40 4.47
CA LEU A 142 12.01 -24.02 4.45
C LEU A 142 10.59 -23.94 4.98
N ASP A 143 10.45 -23.36 6.16
CA ASP A 143 9.14 -23.05 6.70
C ASP A 143 8.52 -21.92 5.87
N ILE A 144 7.49 -22.25 5.09
CA ILE A 144 6.74 -21.30 4.25
C ILE A 144 6.23 -20.12 5.08
N ARG A 145 5.93 -20.33 6.37
CA ARG A 145 5.49 -19.26 7.28
C ARG A 145 6.62 -18.26 7.52
N GLN A 146 7.84 -18.74 7.73
CA GLN A 146 9.02 -17.88 7.92
C GLN A 146 9.34 -17.10 6.64
N LEU A 147 9.23 -17.74 5.46
CA LEU A 147 9.42 -17.08 4.17
C LEU A 147 8.40 -15.96 3.94
N ALA A 148 7.11 -16.26 4.15
CA ALA A 148 6.04 -15.28 4.05
C ALA A 148 6.25 -14.11 5.04
N SER A 149 6.63 -14.43 6.29
CA SER A 149 6.93 -13.43 7.32
C SER A 149 8.08 -12.52 6.91
N SER A 150 9.23 -13.07 6.51
CA SER A 150 10.39 -12.30 6.06
C SER A 150 10.10 -11.42 4.84
N PHE A 151 9.36 -11.92 3.86
CA PHE A 151 9.00 -11.12 2.70
C PHE A 151 8.07 -9.97 3.09
N GLN A 152 7.05 -10.25 3.91
CA GLN A 152 6.15 -9.22 4.44
C GLN A 152 6.94 -8.14 5.21
N GLU A 153 7.84 -8.54 6.11
CA GLU A 153 8.67 -7.59 6.87
C GLU A 153 9.56 -6.75 5.95
N ALA A 154 10.12 -7.31 4.88
CA ALA A 154 10.92 -6.53 3.92
C ALA A 154 10.09 -5.46 3.20
N VAL A 155 8.85 -5.78 2.79
CA VAL A 155 7.92 -4.81 2.19
C VAL A 155 7.53 -3.75 3.22
N PHE A 156 7.11 -4.17 4.42
CA PHE A 156 6.58 -3.27 5.44
C PHE A 156 7.66 -2.35 6.01
N ASP A 157 8.85 -2.85 6.28
CA ASP A 157 9.99 -2.04 6.74
C ASP A 157 10.36 -0.98 5.69
N THR A 158 10.27 -1.31 4.40
CA THR A 158 10.47 -0.35 3.31
C THR A 158 9.42 0.76 3.33
N LEU A 159 8.13 0.40 3.44
CA LEU A 159 7.03 1.35 3.57
C LEU A 159 7.22 2.27 4.78
N ILE A 160 7.47 1.70 5.96
CA ILE A 160 7.61 2.44 7.22
C ILE A 160 8.80 3.41 7.18
N LYS A 161 9.97 2.97 6.71
CA LYS A 161 11.16 3.83 6.62
C LYS A 161 10.99 4.95 5.60
N LYS A 162 10.36 4.68 4.45
CA LYS A 162 10.05 5.71 3.45
C LYS A 162 8.99 6.69 3.97
N THR A 163 7.98 6.23 4.70
CA THR A 163 7.01 7.12 5.36
C THR A 163 7.69 7.97 6.43
N GLU A 164 8.59 7.40 7.23
CA GLU A 164 9.37 8.17 8.20
C GLU A 164 10.20 9.26 7.53
N ARG A 165 10.81 8.96 6.38
CA ARG A 165 11.53 9.96 5.58
C ARG A 165 10.59 11.03 5.05
N ALA A 166 9.43 10.67 4.51
CA ALA A 166 8.45 11.62 4.01
C ALA A 166 7.96 12.57 5.12
N ILE A 167 7.70 12.05 6.33
CA ILE A 167 7.36 12.88 7.51
C ILE A 167 8.48 13.87 7.80
N LYS A 168 9.76 13.44 7.78
CA LYS A 168 10.91 14.31 8.04
C LYS A 168 11.13 15.37 6.95
N GLN A 169 10.90 15.03 5.68
CA GLN A 169 11.11 15.95 4.55
C GLN A 169 9.98 16.99 4.42
N THR A 170 8.74 16.59 4.72
CA THR A 170 7.55 17.47 4.57
C THR A 170 7.13 18.16 5.86
N GLU A 171 7.62 17.67 7.00
CA GLU A 171 7.17 18.03 8.36
C GLU A 171 5.68 17.76 8.64
N ILE A 172 4.97 17.07 7.73
CA ILE A 172 3.56 16.73 7.89
C ILE A 172 3.43 15.48 8.77
N LYS A 173 2.83 15.67 9.95
CA LYS A 173 2.68 14.63 10.99
C LYS A 173 1.30 13.94 10.99
N ARG A 174 0.42 14.31 10.06
CA ARG A 174 -0.92 13.71 9.91
C ARG A 174 -0.91 12.81 8.68
N LEU A 175 -0.90 11.51 8.91
CA LEU A 175 -0.86 10.50 7.87
C LEU A 175 -2.28 10.05 7.52
N ILE A 176 -2.58 9.91 6.23
CA ILE A 176 -3.73 9.16 5.73
C ILE A 176 -3.18 7.98 4.94
N VAL A 177 -3.61 6.76 5.27
CA VAL A 177 -3.22 5.56 4.51
C VAL A 177 -4.45 4.87 3.93
N GLY A 178 -4.49 4.76 2.61
CA GLY A 178 -5.55 4.09 1.85
C GLY A 178 -5.01 2.94 0.99
N GLY A 179 -5.91 2.13 0.44
CA GLY A 179 -5.58 1.00 -0.44
C GLY A 179 -5.56 -0.37 0.25
N GLY A 180 -5.73 -1.44 -0.54
CA GLY A 180 -6.02 -2.78 -0.05
C GLY A 180 -4.97 -3.37 0.90
N VAL A 181 -3.70 -2.97 0.78
CA VAL A 181 -2.61 -3.48 1.64
C VAL A 181 -2.81 -3.07 3.10
N ILE A 182 -3.49 -1.94 3.36
CA ILE A 182 -3.80 -1.50 4.72
C ILE A 182 -4.93 -2.30 5.39
N ALA A 183 -5.47 -3.33 4.74
CA ALA A 183 -6.28 -4.34 5.41
C ALA A 183 -5.46 -5.13 6.46
N ASN A 184 -4.13 -5.20 6.29
CA ASN A 184 -3.23 -5.89 7.20
C ASN A 184 -3.12 -5.16 8.55
N LEU A 185 -3.49 -5.83 9.63
CA LEU A 185 -3.57 -5.22 10.96
C LEU A 185 -2.20 -4.97 11.58
N TYR A 186 -1.21 -5.81 11.24
CA TYR A 186 0.17 -5.62 11.68
C TYR A 186 0.78 -4.37 11.05
N LEU A 187 0.57 -4.13 9.75
CA LEU A 187 0.99 -2.90 9.08
C LEU A 187 0.33 -1.66 9.70
N ARG A 188 -0.98 -1.71 10.02
CA ARG A 188 -1.65 -0.61 10.75
C ARG A 188 -0.97 -0.34 12.09
N LYS A 189 -0.58 -1.38 12.85
CA LYS A 189 0.16 -1.22 14.11
C LYS A 189 1.48 -0.51 13.87
N LEU A 190 2.27 -0.93 12.88
CA LEU A 190 3.55 -0.32 12.55
C LEU A 190 3.42 1.18 12.22
N PHE A 191 2.40 1.56 11.44
CA PHE A 191 2.13 2.97 11.15
C PHE A 191 1.72 3.77 12.38
N ARG A 192 0.90 3.20 13.28
CA ARG A 192 0.56 3.86 14.55
C ARG A 192 1.80 4.08 15.43
N ASP A 193 2.66 3.07 15.53
CA ASP A 193 3.91 3.14 16.27
C ASP A 193 4.86 4.19 15.65
N LEU A 194 4.94 4.25 14.32
CA LEU A 194 5.71 5.27 13.60
C LEU A 194 5.22 6.69 13.93
N VAL A 195 3.95 7.00 13.71
CA VAL A 195 3.45 8.38 13.91
C VAL A 195 3.50 8.79 15.37
N LYS A 196 3.34 7.86 16.32
CA LYS A 196 3.48 8.14 17.75
C LYS A 196 4.88 8.64 18.10
N ARG A 197 5.94 8.09 17.50
CA ARG A 197 7.33 8.57 17.69
C ARG A 197 7.57 9.98 17.16
N HIS A 198 6.72 10.46 16.27
CA HIS A 198 6.79 11.78 15.64
C HIS A 198 5.73 12.77 16.16
N ASN A 199 5.05 12.43 17.26
CA ASN A 199 3.92 13.19 17.83
C ASN A 199 2.83 13.51 16.79
N GLY A 200 2.56 12.53 15.91
CA GLY A 200 1.62 12.62 14.81
C GLY A 200 0.37 11.77 15.00
N SER A 201 -0.44 11.72 13.95
CA SER A 201 -1.64 10.89 13.88
C SER A 201 -1.72 10.15 12.55
N VAL A 202 -2.46 9.05 12.53
CA VAL A 202 -2.73 8.28 11.31
C VAL A 202 -4.21 7.95 11.21
N LEU A 203 -4.79 8.16 10.02
CA LEU A 203 -6.14 7.76 9.67
C LEU A 203 -6.12 6.57 8.71
N PHE A 204 -7.01 5.62 8.97
CA PHE A 204 -7.26 4.44 8.14
C PHE A 204 -8.76 4.35 7.84
N PRO A 205 -9.16 3.67 6.75
CA PRO A 205 -10.54 3.29 6.55
C PRO A 205 -11.08 2.52 7.75
N SER A 206 -12.20 3.01 8.29
CA SER A 206 -12.79 2.51 9.54
C SER A 206 -13.38 1.11 9.38
N TYR A 207 -13.81 0.77 8.17
CA TYR A 207 -14.33 -0.54 7.82
C TYR A 207 -13.42 -1.24 6.80
N LYS A 208 -13.28 -2.56 6.92
CA LYS A 208 -12.40 -3.36 6.03
C LYS A 208 -12.79 -3.23 4.56
N TYR A 209 -14.08 -3.19 4.23
CA TYR A 209 -14.54 -3.06 2.84
C TYR A 209 -14.20 -1.70 2.20
N LEU A 210 -13.81 -0.70 3.01
CA LEU A 210 -13.37 0.62 2.53
C LEU A 210 -11.87 0.67 2.21
N THR A 211 -11.10 -0.37 2.51
CA THR A 211 -9.67 -0.39 2.16
C THR A 211 -9.45 -0.70 0.68
N GLY A 212 -10.33 -1.48 0.05
CA GLY A 212 -10.28 -1.78 -1.37
C GLY A 212 -11.11 -0.81 -2.22
N ASP A 213 -11.17 -1.06 -3.51
CA ASP A 213 -11.97 -0.27 -4.45
C ASP A 213 -13.46 -0.42 -4.16
N ASN A 214 -14.16 0.70 -3.98
CA ASN A 214 -15.58 0.72 -3.69
C ASN A 214 -16.23 2.02 -4.20
N ALA A 215 -17.53 2.00 -4.47
CA ALA A 215 -18.24 3.18 -4.98
C ALA A 215 -18.41 4.28 -3.92
N ALA A 216 -18.37 3.95 -2.62
CA ALA A 216 -18.59 4.93 -1.56
C ALA A 216 -17.47 5.97 -1.51
N MET A 217 -16.21 5.56 -1.63
CA MET A 217 -15.08 6.49 -1.68
C MET A 217 -15.12 7.41 -2.92
N ILE A 218 -15.61 6.89 -4.05
CA ILE A 218 -15.82 7.67 -5.28
C ILE A 218 -16.93 8.71 -5.07
N GLY A 219 -18.02 8.32 -4.40
CA GLY A 219 -19.11 9.21 -4.05
C GLY A 219 -18.68 10.39 -3.15
N VAL A 220 -17.79 10.15 -2.18
CA VAL A 220 -17.25 11.22 -1.33
C VAL A 220 -16.48 12.25 -2.16
N VAL A 221 -15.58 11.80 -3.05
CA VAL A 221 -14.84 12.71 -3.95
C VAL A 221 -15.81 13.46 -4.85
N ALA A 222 -16.78 12.76 -5.43
CA ALA A 222 -17.78 13.36 -6.30
C ALA A 222 -18.61 14.44 -5.58
N GLY A 223 -18.92 14.26 -4.30
CA GLY A 223 -19.58 15.26 -3.47
C GLY A 223 -18.77 16.56 -3.39
N PHE A 224 -17.49 16.48 -3.01
CA PHE A 224 -16.61 17.65 -2.98
C PHE A 224 -16.42 18.30 -4.36
N LYS A 225 -16.39 17.51 -5.44
CA LYS A 225 -16.34 18.02 -6.81
C LYS A 225 -17.63 18.76 -7.17
N ALA A 226 -18.79 18.24 -6.78
CA ALA A 226 -20.09 18.87 -7.01
C ALA A 226 -20.20 20.22 -6.28
N GLU A 227 -19.76 20.28 -5.02
CA GLU A 227 -19.72 21.52 -4.22
C GLU A 227 -18.87 22.61 -4.87
N LYS A 228 -17.76 22.21 -5.53
CA LYS A 228 -16.90 23.13 -6.31
C LYS A 228 -17.39 23.36 -7.75
N GLY A 229 -18.54 22.82 -8.15
CA GLY A 229 -19.08 22.98 -9.50
C GLY A 229 -18.31 22.24 -10.61
N LEU A 230 -17.51 21.23 -10.24
CA LEU A 230 -16.65 20.47 -11.17
C LEU A 230 -17.42 19.34 -11.87
N PHE A 231 -18.37 19.73 -12.72
CA PHE A 231 -19.14 18.81 -13.56
C PHE A 231 -18.49 18.59 -14.93
N VAL A 232 -18.67 17.40 -15.48
CA VAL A 232 -18.25 17.07 -16.87
C VAL A 232 -18.99 17.99 -17.85
N LYS A 233 -18.24 18.75 -18.65
CA LYS A 233 -18.79 19.69 -19.65
C LYS A 233 -19.10 19.03 -21.00
N ASN A 234 -18.29 18.05 -21.40
CA ASN A 234 -18.47 17.28 -22.63
C ASN A 234 -18.49 15.79 -22.28
N ILE A 235 -19.68 15.18 -22.38
CA ILE A 235 -19.88 13.76 -22.03
C ILE A 235 -19.32 12.86 -23.13
N ASP A 236 -19.43 13.25 -24.41
CA ASP A 236 -19.00 12.43 -25.55
C ASP A 236 -17.47 12.30 -25.61
N GLY A 237 -16.74 13.23 -24.99
CA GLY A 237 -15.29 13.17 -24.84
C GLY A 237 -14.79 12.49 -23.57
N LEU A 238 -15.69 11.98 -22.72
CA LEU A 238 -15.30 11.31 -21.48
C LEU A 238 -14.95 9.84 -21.76
N ASP A 239 -13.69 9.49 -21.55
CA ASP A 239 -13.21 8.12 -21.65
C ASP A 239 -12.41 7.71 -20.39
N ARG A 240 -12.23 6.40 -20.21
CA ARG A 240 -11.33 5.84 -19.21
C ARG A 240 -9.91 6.25 -19.55
N ILE A 241 -9.22 6.86 -18.60
CA ILE A 241 -7.78 7.14 -18.71
C ILE A 241 -7.02 6.11 -17.86
N PRO A 242 -6.37 5.10 -18.46
CA PRO A 242 -5.52 4.18 -17.72
C PRO A 242 -4.33 4.92 -17.12
N ARG A 243 -3.94 4.57 -15.88
CA ARG A 243 -2.78 5.17 -15.18
C ARG A 243 -2.88 6.69 -15.00
N PHE A 244 -4.10 7.19 -14.83
CA PHE A 244 -4.34 8.61 -14.59
C PHE A 244 -3.70 9.06 -13.27
N ASN A 245 -2.83 10.07 -13.35
CA ASN A 245 -2.17 10.63 -12.17
C ASN A 245 -3.16 11.48 -11.35
N ILE A 246 -2.98 11.51 -10.04
CA ILE A 246 -3.75 12.34 -9.12
C ILE A 246 -3.27 13.80 -9.07
N SER A 247 -2.02 14.07 -9.47
CA SER A 247 -1.46 15.42 -9.67
C SER A 247 -1.65 15.93 -11.09
#